data_AF-A0A022RBM0-F1
#
_entry.id   AF-A0A022RBM0-F1
#
_cell.length_a   1.000
_cell.length_b   1.000
_cell.length_c   1.000
_cell.angle_alpha   90.00
_cell.angle_beta   90.00
_cell.angle_gamma   90.00
#
_symmetry.space_group_name_H-M   'P 1'
#
loop_
_entity.id
_entity.type
_entity.pdbx_description
1 polymer ?
#
loop_
_entity_poly.entity_id
_entity_poly.type
_entity_poly.pdbx_seq_one_letter_code
_entity_poly.pdbx_strand_id
1 'polypeptide(L)' 'MGGWAIAVHGGAGVDPNLPNQRQEQAKQLLTRCLNLGISALRSSHSAIDVVELVISILNFDNLIPMQKLRFNSL' A
#
# COMPACT_ATOMS: atom_id res chain seq x y z
N MET A 1 25.26 -0.89 6.88
CA MET A 1 24.23 -1.78 6.29
C MET A 1 23.01 -0.92 5.99
N GLY A 2 22.57 -0.84 4.73
CA GLY A 2 21.37 -0.08 4.37
C GLY A 2 20.11 -0.75 4.93
N GLY A 3 19.16 0.04 5.41
CA GLY A 3 17.83 -0.44 5.81
C GLY A 3 16.90 -0.61 4.61
N TRP A 4 15.71 -1.16 4.85
CA TRP A 4 14.63 -1.18 3.87
C TRP A 4 13.79 0.10 3.94
N ALA A 5 13.12 0.43 2.85
CA ALA A 5 12.09 1.45 2.78
C ALA A 5 10.88 0.90 2.02
N ILE A 6 9.69 1.35 2.37
CA ILE A 6 8.43 0.96 1.72
C ILE A 6 7.51 2.16 1.60
N ALA A 7 6.88 2.30 0.43
CA ALA A 7 5.81 3.23 0.18
C ALA A 7 4.61 2.50 -0.43
N VAL A 8 3.41 2.94 -0.09
CA VAL A 8 2.16 2.46 -0.66
C VAL A 8 1.36 3.66 -1.17
N HIS A 9 0.70 3.53 -2.32
CA HIS A 9 -0.16 4.56 -2.87
C HIS A 9 -1.41 3.94 -3.51
N GLY A 10 -2.54 4.65 -3.43
CA GLY A 10 -3.84 4.21 -3.94
C GLY A 10 -4.25 4.90 -5.24
N GLY A 11 -3.32 5.11 -6.16
CA GLY A 11 -3.53 5.95 -7.34
C GLY A 11 -3.40 7.46 -7.07
N ALA A 12 -3.60 8.27 -8.12
CA ALA A 12 -3.52 9.73 -8.09
C ALA A 12 -4.81 10.35 -8.66
N GLY A 13 -5.00 11.66 -8.51
CA GLY A 13 -6.20 12.35 -9.02
C GLY A 13 -7.43 12.16 -8.14
N VAL A 14 -7.26 12.25 -6.82
CA VAL A 14 -8.37 12.18 -5.86
C VAL A 14 -9.33 13.35 -6.08
N ASP A 15 -10.63 13.07 -6.16
CA ASP A 15 -11.67 14.11 -6.22
C ASP A 15 -11.57 15.02 -4.98
N PRO A 16 -11.40 16.34 -5.14
CA PRO A 16 -11.38 17.30 -4.03
C PRO A 16 -12.64 17.26 -3.15
N ASN A 17 -13.77 16.81 -3.69
CA ASN A 17 -15.05 16.68 -2.97
C ASN A 17 -15.30 15.28 -2.40
N LEU A 18 -14.28 14.41 -2.38
CA LEU A 18 -14.42 13.04 -1.87
C LEU A 18 -14.94 13.05 -0.41
N PRO A 19 -16.03 12.33 -0.10
CA PRO A 19 -16.58 12.34 1.25
C PRO A 19 -15.55 11.92 2.31
N ASN A 20 -15.54 12.60 3.46
CA ASN A 20 -14.60 12.32 4.56
C ASN A 20 -14.58 10.84 4.97
N GLN A 21 -15.75 10.17 4.96
CA GLN A 21 -15.84 8.75 5.25
C GLN A 21 -15.01 7.89 4.27
N ARG A 22 -15.07 8.20 2.96
CA ARG A 22 -14.26 7.49 1.96
C ARG A 22 -12.78 7.80 2.10
N GLN A 23 -12.42 9.04 2.43
CA GLN A 23 -11.02 9.40 2.71
C GLN A 23 -10.48 8.60 3.89
N GLU A 24 -11.27 8.44 4.95
CA GLU A 24 -10.88 7.69 6.14
C GLU A 24 -10.75 6.19 5.85
N GLN A 25 -11.69 5.62 5.11
CA GLN A 25 -11.59 4.24 4.64
C GLN A 25 -10.31 4.03 3.80
N ALA A 26 -9.96 4.97 2.91
CA ALA A 26 -8.75 4.86 2.09
C ALA A 26 -7.48 4.93 2.95
N LYS A 27 -7.44 5.83 3.95
CA LYS A 27 -6.32 5.89 4.92
C LYS A 27 -6.18 4.60 5.71
N GLN A 28 -7.30 4.02 6.17
CA GLN A 28 -7.28 2.75 6.91
C GLN A 28 -6.76 1.60 6.05
N LEU A 29 -7.21 1.51 4.80
CA LEU A 29 -6.72 0.52 3.84
C LEU A 29 -5.21 0.67 3.58
N LEU A 30 -4.75 1.88 3.26
CA LEU A 30 -3.32 2.14 3.00
C LEU A 30 -2.46 1.86 4.25
N THR A 31 -2.96 2.21 5.43
CA THR A 31 -2.29 1.93 6.72
C THR A 31 -2.17 0.42 6.96
N ARG A 32 -3.23 -0.36 6.68
CA ARG A 32 -3.20 -1.82 6.79
C ARG A 32 -2.19 -2.44 5.82
N CYS A 33 -2.16 -1.97 4.58
CA CYS A 33 -1.22 -2.41 3.56
C CYS A 33 0.24 -2.11 3.96
N LEU A 34 0.49 -0.90 4.45
CA LEU A 34 1.81 -0.48 4.94
C LEU A 34 2.28 -1.34 6.11
N ASN A 35 1.42 -1.58 7.11
CA ASN A 35 1.75 -2.39 8.28
C ASN A 35 2.06 -3.85 7.90
N LEU A 36 1.34 -4.41 6.92
CA LEU A 36 1.64 -5.74 6.42
C LEU A 36 3.01 -5.80 5.74
N GLY A 37 3.32 -4.83 4.88
CA GLY A 37 4.61 -4.75 4.21
C GLY A 37 5.78 -4.55 5.20
N ILE A 38 5.60 -3.68 6.21
CA ILE A 38 6.57 -3.53 7.31
C ILE A 38 6.80 -4.85 8.05
N SER A 39 5.73 -5.59 8.33
CA SER A 39 5.81 -6.87 9.04
C SER A 39 6.56 -7.91 8.21
N ALA A 40 6.31 -7.98 6.90
CA ALA A 40 7.02 -8.89 6.00
C ALA A 40 8.52 -8.55 5.87
N LEU A 41 8.86 -7.26 5.74
CA LEU A 41 10.25 -6.78 5.68
C LEU A 41 11.00 -7.05 6.99
N ARG A 42 10.35 -6.88 8.15
CA ARG A 42 10.91 -7.24 9.46
C ARG A 42 11.18 -8.75 9.58
N SER A 43 10.34 -9.56 8.95
CA SER A 43 10.52 -11.02 8.87
C SER A 43 11.49 -11.45 7.76
N SER A 44 12.26 -10.53 7.18
CA SER A 44 13.29 -10.80 6.14
C SER A 44 12.73 -11.44 4.86
N HIS A 45 11.46 -11.20 4.52
CA HIS A 45 10.94 -11.58 3.20
C HIS A 45 11.63 -10.78 2.11
N SER A 46 11.73 -11.36 0.91
CA SER A 46 12.28 -10.66 -0.24
C SER A 46 11.39 -9.48 -0.64
N ALA A 47 11.98 -8.42 -1.21
CA ALA A 47 11.22 -7.25 -1.61
C ALA A 47 10.12 -7.58 -2.63
N ILE A 48 10.33 -8.58 -3.51
CA ILE A 48 9.32 -9.00 -4.49
C ILE A 48 8.12 -9.67 -3.81
N ASP A 49 8.36 -10.54 -2.82
CA ASP A 49 7.29 -11.21 -2.06
C ASP A 49 6.48 -10.19 -1.24
N VAL A 50 7.16 -9.20 -0.66
CA VAL A 50 6.50 -8.11 0.08
C VAL A 50 5.57 -7.31 -0.83
N VAL A 51 5.99 -6.99 -2.05
CA VAL A 51 5.17 -6.25 -3.01
C VAL A 51 3.95 -7.06 -3.43
N GLU A 52 4.13 -8.34 -3.75
CA GLU A 52 3.02 -9.23 -4.13
C GLU A 52 1.98 -9.35 -3.00
N LEU A 53 2.46 -9.55 -1.77
CA LEU A 53 1.62 -9.62 -0.57
C LEU A 53 0.79 -8.34 -0.37
N VAL A 54 1.41 -7.17 -0.50
CA VAL A 54 0.75 -5.87 -0.31
C VAL A 54 -0.28 -5.60 -1.42
N ILE A 55 0.01 -5.97 -2.67
CA ILE A 55 -0.91 -5.83 -3.81
C ILE A 55 -2.14 -6.72 -3.63
N SER A 56 -1.96 -7.95 -3.12
CA SER A 56 -3.06 -8.89 -2.89
C SER A 56 -4.15 -8.30 -1.99
N ILE A 57 -3.76 -7.58 -0.93
CA ILE A 57 -4.72 -6.88 -0.05
C ILE A 57 -5.39 -5.69 -0.74
N LEU A 58 -4.64 -4.88 -1.48
CA LEU A 58 -5.21 -3.73 -2.19
C LEU A 58 -6.25 -4.14 -3.23
N ASN A 59 -6.09 -5.30 -3.85
CA ASN A 59 -7.03 -5.81 -4.84
C ASN A 59 -8.28 -6.43 -4.23
N PHE A 60 -8.22 -6.86 -2.97
CA PHE A 60 -9.38 -7.43 -2.29
C PHE A 60 -10.38 -6.34 -1.87
N ASP A 61 -9.87 -5.20 -1.42
CA ASP A 61 -10.68 -4.04 -1.04
C ASP A 61 -10.95 -3.14 -2.27
N ASN A 62 -12.10 -3.35 -2.93
CA ASN A 62 -12.60 -2.57 -4.09
C ASN A 62 -12.84 -1.07 -3.81
N LEU A 63 -12.34 -0.55 -2.68
CA LEU A 63 -12.47 0.83 -2.24
C LEU A 63 -11.67 1.80 -3.12
N ILE A 64 -10.52 1.36 -3.62
CA ILE A 64 -9.63 2.15 -4.47
C ILE A 64 -9.59 1.49 -5.84
N PRO A 65 -9.99 2.17 -6.94
CA PRO A 65 -9.90 1.60 -8.27
C PRO A 65 -8.42 1.36 -8.61
N MET A 66 -8.11 0.08 -8.85
CA MET A 66 -6.76 -0.47 -9.04
C MET A 66 -5.89 0.37 -9.99
N GLN A 67 -4.81 0.97 -9.49
CA GLN A 67 -3.76 1.62 -10.30
C GLN A 67 -2.38 1.22 -9.72
N LYS A 68 -1.55 0.60 -10.57
CA LYS A 68 -0.19 0.06 -10.33
C LYS A 68 0.57 0.67 -9.14
N LEU A 69 0.83 -0.13 -8.09
CA LEU A 69 1.91 0.14 -7.15
C LEU A 69 3.27 0.05 -7.86
N ARG A 70 4.12 1.07 -7.72
CA ARG A 70 5.55 1.00 -8.09
C ARG A 70 6.40 1.00 -6.82
N PHE A 71 7.30 0.03 -6.72
CA PHE A 71 8.35 -0.01 -5.70
C PHE A 71 9.68 0.43 -6.33
N ASN A 72 10.40 1.35 -5.69
CA ASN A 72 11.80 1.62 -5.99
C ASN A 72 12.61 1.23 -4.74
N SER A 73 13.57 0.32 -4.86
CA SER A 73 14.63 0.20 -3.85
C SER A 73 15.63 1.34 -4.08
N LEU A 74 16.07 1.99 -3.00
CA LEU A 74 17.22 2.90 -3.05
C LEU A 74 18.51 2.13 -3.33
#